data_AF-A0A800IBD2-F1
#
_entry.id   AF-A0A800IBD2-F1
#
_cell.length_a   1.000
_cell.length_b   1.000
_cell.length_c   1.000
_cell.angle_alpha   90.00
_cell.angle_beta   90.00
_cell.angle_gamma   90.00
#
_symmetry.space_group_name_H-M   'P 1'
#
loop_
_entity.id
_entity.type
_entity.pdbx_description
1 polymer ?
#
loop_
_entity_poly.entity_id
_entity_poly.type
_entity_poly.pdbx_seq_one_letter_code
_entity_poly.pdbx_strand_id
1 'polypeptide(L)'
;MRWFFVLMTLVAVSCGSTSVTDPAQAQDCTELVEAGRAVAERVLERLEGQTLSELEAADPETPFAPIERLMRSDEFTQRAVVLGCGTDQLRLQACSVYADLEFDAQGELARDFLAPYLAACD
;
A
#
# COMPACT_ATOMS: atom_id res chain seq x y z
N MET A 1 53.23 -21.72 3.31
CA MET A 1 52.73 -20.69 2.37
C MET A 1 51.42 -21.20 1.79
N ARG A 2 50.24 -20.97 2.39
CA ARG A 2 49.46 -19.71 2.46
C ARG A 2 49.19 -19.13 1.07
N TRP A 3 48.14 -19.64 0.42
CA TRP A 3 47.38 -18.90 -0.58
C TRP A 3 45.93 -18.84 -0.11
N PHE A 4 45.52 -17.61 0.17
CA PHE A 4 44.21 -17.17 0.63
C PHE A 4 43.19 -17.40 -0.49
N PHE A 5 42.20 -18.26 -0.27
CA PHE A 5 40.96 -18.20 -1.03
C PHE A 5 40.09 -17.12 -0.37
N VAL A 6 40.08 -15.94 -1.00
CA VAL A 6 39.13 -14.87 -0.73
C VAL A 6 37.93 -15.06 -1.67
N LEU A 7 36.79 -14.53 -1.24
CA LEU A 7 35.52 -14.33 -1.96
C LEU A 7 34.59 -15.55 -1.95
N MET A 8 33.30 -15.43 -1.63
CA MET A 8 32.42 -14.27 -1.79
C MET A 8 31.21 -14.46 -0.86
N THR A 9 31.18 -13.76 0.28
CA THR A 9 29.94 -13.63 1.05
C THR A 9 29.01 -12.69 0.30
N LEU A 10 28.06 -13.28 -0.44
CA LEU A 10 26.89 -12.57 -0.94
C LEU A 10 26.06 -12.15 0.29
N VAL A 11 26.34 -10.94 0.78
CA VAL A 11 25.41 -10.25 1.67
C VAL A 11 24.25 -9.81 0.79
N ALA A 12 23.18 -10.60 0.80
CA ALA A 12 21.88 -10.14 0.32
C ALA A 12 21.46 -8.99 1.24
N VAL A 13 21.77 -7.76 0.83
CA VAL A 13 21.10 -6.58 1.36
C VAL A 13 19.68 -6.66 0.81
N SER A 14 18.77 -7.28 1.56
CA SER A 14 17.35 -7.00 1.36
C SER A 14 17.16 -5.55 1.78
N CYS A 15 17.20 -4.65 0.79
CA CYS A 15 16.87 -3.25 0.96
C CYS A 15 15.35 -3.12 1.10
N GLY A 16 14.75 -3.84 2.06
CA GLY A 16 13.46 -3.46 2.59
C GLY A 16 13.77 -2.41 3.64
N SER A 17 13.55 -1.14 3.31
CA SER A 17 13.17 -0.18 4.34
C SER A 17 12.18 -0.91 5.25
N THR A 18 12.34 -0.80 6.56
CA THR A 18 11.35 -1.31 7.51
C THR A 18 10.10 -0.44 7.34
N SER A 19 9.39 -0.60 6.22
CA SER A 19 8.26 0.21 5.83
C SER A 19 7.26 0.09 6.96
N VAL A 20 6.84 1.21 7.53
CA VAL A 20 5.80 1.18 8.54
C VAL A 20 4.57 0.61 7.85
N THR A 21 4.15 -0.61 8.17
CA THR A 21 2.98 -1.25 7.52
C THR A 21 1.68 -1.06 8.30
N ASP A 22 1.79 -0.48 9.50
CA ASP A 22 0.69 -0.17 10.41
C ASP A 22 0.50 1.35 10.50
N PRO A 23 -0.60 1.90 9.97
CA PRO A 23 -0.85 3.34 10.02
C PRO A 23 -0.88 3.88 11.45
N ALA A 24 -1.20 3.07 12.47
CA ALA A 24 -1.21 3.52 13.86
C ALA A 24 0.19 3.84 14.41
N GLN A 25 1.25 3.28 13.81
CA GLN A 25 2.63 3.43 14.27
C GLN A 25 3.42 4.51 13.52
N ALA A 26 2.88 5.05 12.42
CA ALA A 26 3.54 6.09 11.62
C ALA A 26 3.89 7.32 12.47
N GLN A 27 5.11 7.83 12.41
CA GLN A 27 5.60 8.93 13.24
C GLN A 27 5.48 10.30 12.56
N ASP A 28 5.32 10.31 11.25
CA ASP A 28 5.09 11.50 10.43
C ASP A 28 4.20 11.18 9.23
N CYS A 29 3.88 12.21 8.44
CA CYS A 29 2.99 12.09 7.29
C CYS A 29 3.56 11.19 6.18
N THR A 30 4.89 11.13 6.06
CA THR A 30 5.56 10.28 5.07
C THR A 30 5.41 8.82 5.45
N GLU A 31 5.74 8.47 6.69
CA GLU A 31 5.56 7.10 7.22
C GLU A 31 4.08 6.68 7.17
N LEU A 32 3.14 7.63 7.33
CA LEU A 32 1.71 7.34 7.23
C LEU A 32 1.31 6.98 5.79
N VAL A 33 1.83 7.69 4.79
CA VAL A 33 1.60 7.37 3.37
C VAL A 33 2.26 6.04 3.00
N GLU A 34 3.46 5.75 3.50
CA GLU A 34 4.10 4.44 3.30
C GLU A 34 3.29 3.29 3.93
N ALA A 35 2.69 3.52 5.10
CA ALA A 35 1.76 2.57 5.70
C ALA A 35 0.50 2.37 4.86
N GLY A 36 -0.02 3.45 4.29
CA GLY A 36 -1.10 3.39 3.31
C GLY A 36 -0.71 2.57 2.08
N ARG A 37 0.51 2.74 1.55
CA ARG A 37 1.03 1.98 0.39
C ARG A 37 1.05 0.49 0.68
N ALA A 38 1.59 0.09 1.84
CA ALA A 38 1.63 -1.31 2.24
C ALA A 38 0.24 -1.93 2.40
N VAL A 39 -0.78 -1.12 2.71
CA VAL A 39 -2.18 -1.54 2.73
C VAL A 39 -2.74 -1.64 1.31
N ALA A 40 -2.44 -0.67 0.44
CA ALA A 40 -2.83 -0.70 -0.97
C ALA A 40 -2.30 -1.94 -1.68
N GLU A 41 -1.03 -2.32 -1.47
CA GLU A 41 -0.43 -3.56 -1.99
C GLU A 41 -1.26 -4.80 -1.59
N ARG A 42 -1.63 -4.92 -0.31
CA ARG A 42 -2.48 -6.01 0.18
C ARG A 42 -3.90 -5.99 -0.41
N VAL A 43 -4.44 -4.81 -0.69
CA VAL A 43 -5.73 -4.67 -1.38
C VAL A 43 -5.62 -5.15 -2.82
N LEU A 44 -4.55 -4.78 -3.53
CA LEU A 44 -4.29 -5.22 -4.89
C LEU A 44 -4.14 -6.75 -4.98
N GLU A 45 -3.36 -7.35 -4.09
CA GLU A 45 -3.25 -8.82 -3.97
C GLU A 45 -4.61 -9.47 -3.74
N ARG A 46 -5.49 -8.85 -2.93
CA ARG A 46 -6.82 -9.39 -2.65
C ARG A 46 -7.79 -9.24 -3.83
N LEU A 47 -7.61 -8.22 -4.65
CA LEU A 47 -8.42 -7.95 -5.83
C LEU A 47 -7.89 -8.66 -7.09
N GLU A 48 -6.68 -9.21 -7.04
CA GLU A 48 -6.07 -9.89 -8.18
C GLU A 48 -6.97 -11.01 -8.71
N GLY A 49 -7.34 -10.87 -9.99
CA GLY A 49 -8.22 -11.82 -10.67
C GLY A 49 -9.65 -11.89 -10.15
N GLN A 50 -10.07 -10.99 -9.25
CA GLN A 50 -11.45 -10.88 -8.78
C GLN A 50 -12.27 -10.00 -9.70
N THR A 51 -13.53 -10.38 -9.90
CA THR A 51 -14.56 -9.56 -10.54
C THR A 51 -15.60 -9.09 -9.53
N LEU A 52 -16.32 -8.00 -9.86
CA LEU A 52 -17.40 -7.52 -9.00
C LEU A 52 -18.45 -8.60 -8.75
N SER A 53 -18.85 -9.32 -9.80
CA SER A 53 -19.86 -10.38 -9.68
C SER A 53 -19.43 -11.54 -8.78
N GLU A 54 -18.13 -11.86 -8.71
CA GLU A 54 -17.62 -12.87 -7.77
C GLU A 54 -17.67 -12.38 -6.32
N LEU A 55 -17.37 -11.09 -6.08
CA LEU A 55 -17.50 -10.50 -4.75
C LEU A 55 -18.97 -10.44 -4.30
N GLU A 56 -19.87 -10.00 -5.17
CA GLU A 56 -21.32 -9.95 -4.92
C GLU A 56 -21.92 -11.35 -4.71
N ALA A 57 -21.43 -12.37 -5.43
CA ALA A 57 -21.85 -13.75 -5.22
C ALA A 57 -21.40 -14.31 -3.86
N ALA A 58 -20.26 -13.84 -3.34
CA ALA A 58 -19.74 -14.25 -2.03
C ALA A 58 -20.48 -13.54 -0.88
N ASP A 59 -20.74 -12.24 -1.02
CA ASP A 59 -21.50 -11.43 -0.07
C ASP A 59 -22.24 -10.29 -0.82
N PRO A 60 -23.55 -10.42 -1.08
CA PRO A 60 -24.30 -9.43 -1.85
C PRO A 60 -24.62 -8.15 -1.07
N GLU A 61 -24.59 -8.20 0.27
CA GLU A 61 -24.88 -7.04 1.10
C GLU A 61 -23.63 -6.17 1.27
N THR A 62 -22.47 -6.81 1.46
CA THR A 62 -21.20 -6.11 1.66
C THR A 62 -20.02 -6.72 0.88
N PRO A 63 -20.02 -6.67 -0.46
CA PRO A 63 -19.00 -7.33 -1.29
C PRO A 63 -17.57 -6.83 -1.02
N PHE A 64 -17.44 -5.59 -0.56
CA PHE A 64 -16.15 -4.95 -0.28
C PHE A 64 -15.75 -4.94 1.21
N ALA A 65 -16.56 -5.47 2.13
CA ALA A 65 -16.22 -5.48 3.57
C ALA A 65 -14.84 -6.12 3.90
N PRO A 66 -14.34 -7.14 3.17
CA PRO A 66 -12.97 -7.61 3.34
C PRO A 66 -11.92 -6.55 2.98
N ILE A 67 -12.12 -5.80 1.90
CA ILE A 67 -11.24 -4.71 1.46
C ILE A 67 -11.28 -3.57 2.46
N GLU A 68 -12.47 -3.14 2.88
CA GLU A 68 -12.65 -2.05 3.85
C GLU A 68 -11.94 -2.34 5.19
N ARG A 69 -12.00 -3.59 5.66
CA ARG A 69 -11.27 -4.04 6.85
C ARG A 69 -9.76 -4.01 6.67
N LEU A 70 -9.25 -4.30 5.47
CA LEU A 70 -7.82 -4.16 5.17
C LEU A 70 -7.40 -2.69 5.17
N MET A 71 -8.25 -1.80 4.62
CA MET A 71 -7.94 -0.38 4.48
C MET A 71 -7.71 0.32 5.82
N ARG A 72 -8.40 -0.11 6.89
CA ARG A 72 -8.26 0.49 8.24
C ARG A 72 -8.33 2.02 8.20
N SER A 73 -9.30 2.53 7.43
CA SER A 73 -9.42 3.95 7.09
C SER A 73 -9.59 4.83 8.33
N ASP A 74 -10.23 4.31 9.38
CA ASP A 74 -10.42 5.03 10.64
C ASP A 74 -9.09 5.25 11.37
N GLU A 75 -8.23 4.23 11.45
CA GLU A 75 -6.92 4.36 12.08
C GLU A 75 -5.99 5.27 11.29
N PHE A 76 -6.00 5.17 9.95
CA PHE A 76 -5.27 6.08 9.09
C PHE A 76 -5.72 7.54 9.32
N THR A 77 -7.04 7.77 9.32
CA THR A 77 -7.62 9.11 9.50
C THR A 77 -7.29 9.67 10.88
N GLN A 78 -7.46 8.86 11.93
CA GLN A 78 -7.12 9.27 13.30
C GLN A 78 -5.64 9.62 13.41
N ARG A 79 -4.75 8.82 12.79
CA ARG A 79 -3.32 9.10 12.84
C ARG A 79 -2.96 10.37 12.07
N ALA A 80 -3.54 10.59 10.89
CA ALA A 80 -3.36 11.81 10.12
C ALA A 80 -3.70 13.05 10.94
N VAL A 81 -4.80 13.01 11.69
CA VAL A 81 -5.21 14.10 12.60
C VAL A 81 -4.19 14.31 13.72
N VAL A 82 -3.74 13.24 14.38
CA VAL A 82 -2.74 13.32 15.47
C VAL A 82 -1.42 13.91 14.99
N LEU A 83 -1.00 13.57 13.77
CA LEU A 83 0.23 14.05 13.15
C LEU A 83 0.09 15.44 12.50
N GLY A 84 -1.14 15.97 12.38
CA GLY A 84 -1.42 17.23 11.71
C GLY A 84 -1.23 17.19 10.19
N CYS A 85 -1.39 16.03 9.56
CA CYS A 85 -1.23 15.85 8.12
C CYS A 85 -2.42 16.42 7.36
N GLY A 86 -2.15 17.33 6.40
CA GLY A 86 -3.19 17.87 5.53
C GLY A 86 -3.65 16.86 4.48
N THR A 87 -4.95 16.84 4.16
CA THR A 87 -5.50 15.91 3.16
C THR A 87 -4.83 16.06 1.79
N ASP A 88 -4.62 17.30 1.33
CA ASP A 88 -4.00 17.54 0.02
C ASP A 88 -2.52 17.14 0.01
N GLN A 89 -1.81 17.36 1.13
CA GLN A 89 -0.44 16.87 1.30
C GLN A 89 -0.37 15.34 1.18
N LEU A 90 -1.25 14.64 1.91
CA LEU A 90 -1.30 13.17 1.88
C LEU A 90 -1.63 12.64 0.49
N ARG A 91 -2.55 13.28 -0.24
CA ARG A 91 -2.89 12.88 -1.62
C ARG A 91 -1.73 13.04 -2.59
N LEU A 92 -1.06 14.19 -2.57
CA LEU A 92 0.10 14.46 -3.42
C LEU A 92 1.25 13.48 -3.14
N GLN A 93 1.51 13.21 -1.85
CA GLN A 93 2.50 12.21 -1.44
C GLN A 93 2.10 10.79 -1.88
N ALA A 94 0.84 10.40 -1.66
CA ALA A 94 0.34 9.08 -2.05
C ALA A 94 0.49 8.84 -3.54
N CYS A 95 0.22 9.83 -4.39
CA CYS A 95 0.42 9.65 -5.82
C CYS A 95 1.87 9.28 -6.18
N SER A 96 2.86 10.00 -5.64
CA SER A 96 4.27 9.68 -5.89
C SER A 96 4.68 8.32 -5.30
N VAL A 97 4.13 7.96 -4.14
CA VAL A 97 4.50 6.73 -3.43
C VAL A 97 3.80 5.49 -4.02
N TYR A 98 2.63 5.66 -4.64
CA TYR A 98 1.80 4.58 -5.17
C TYR A 98 1.95 4.42 -6.69
N ALA A 99 2.68 5.30 -7.37
CA ALA A 99 2.80 5.33 -8.82
C ALA A 99 3.25 3.99 -9.43
N ASP A 100 4.17 3.27 -8.78
CA ASP A 100 4.65 1.97 -9.24
C ASP A 100 3.65 0.83 -9.00
N LEU A 101 2.65 1.02 -8.14
CA LEU A 101 1.59 0.02 -7.94
C LEU A 101 0.66 -0.12 -9.16
N GLU A 102 0.71 0.81 -10.11
CA GLU A 102 -0.02 0.70 -11.39
C GLU A 102 0.33 -0.61 -12.12
N PHE A 103 1.59 -1.05 -12.03
CA PHE A 103 2.04 -2.30 -12.66
C PHE A 103 1.47 -3.56 -11.99
N ASP A 104 1.08 -3.46 -10.72
CA ASP A 104 0.52 -4.55 -9.92
C ASP A 104 -1.02 -4.59 -9.97
N ALA A 105 -1.67 -3.53 -10.46
CA ALA A 105 -3.11 -3.40 -10.54
C ALA A 105 -3.74 -4.23 -11.68
N GLN A 106 -3.77 -5.54 -11.48
CA GLN A 106 -4.34 -6.50 -12.42
C GLN A 106 -5.86 -6.62 -12.26
N GLY A 107 -6.60 -6.34 -13.34
CA GLY A 107 -8.07 -6.41 -13.35
C GLY A 107 -8.74 -5.04 -13.21
N GLU A 108 -10.05 -4.98 -13.41
CA GLU A 108 -10.83 -3.73 -13.36
C GLU A 108 -10.89 -3.17 -11.94
N LEU A 109 -11.28 -3.99 -10.96
CA LEU A 109 -11.40 -3.56 -9.56
C LEU A 109 -10.09 -3.02 -8.97
N ALA A 110 -8.95 -3.65 -9.28
CA ALA A 110 -7.64 -3.21 -8.82
C ALA A 110 -7.26 -1.84 -9.40
N ARG A 111 -7.55 -1.61 -10.69
CA ARG A 111 -7.31 -0.32 -11.36
C ARG A 111 -8.23 0.78 -10.82
N ASP A 112 -9.51 0.46 -10.62
CA ASP A 112 -10.48 1.39 -10.05
C ASP A 112 -10.12 1.79 -8.61
N PHE A 113 -9.59 0.85 -7.82
CA PHE A 113 -9.09 1.12 -6.48
C PHE A 113 -7.91 2.11 -6.48
N LEU A 114 -6.96 2.00 -7.41
CA LEU A 114 -5.80 2.91 -7.48
C LEU A 114 -6.09 4.25 -8.14
N ALA A 115 -7.05 4.32 -9.05
CA ALA A 115 -7.37 5.51 -9.84
C ALA A 115 -7.41 6.83 -9.04
N PRO A 116 -8.09 6.93 -7.87
CA PRO A 116 -8.15 8.19 -7.12
C PRO A 116 -6.79 8.64 -6.56
N TYR A 117 -5.85 7.72 -6.34
CA TYR A 117 -4.50 8.07 -5.85
C TYR A 117 -3.63 8.61 -6.99
N LEU A 118 -3.71 8.00 -8.18
CA LEU A 118 -2.94 8.40 -9.35
C LEU A 118 -3.43 9.73 -9.95
N ALA A 119 -4.75 9.96 -9.93
CA ALA A 119 -5.33 11.23 -10.38
C ALA A 119 -4.91 12.43 -9.53
N ALA A 120 -4.37 12.22 -8.32
CA ALA A 120 -3.90 13.30 -7.47
C ALA A 120 -2.56 13.92 -7.94
N CYS A 121 -1.88 13.35 -8.93
CA CYS A 121 -0.67 13.92 -9.54
C CYS A 121 -0.95 14.99 -10.61
N ASP A 122 -2.18 15.09 -11.10
CA ASP A 122 -2.59 16.01 -12.19
C ASP A 122 -3.11 17.36 -11.65
#